data_AF-Q08MT3-F1
#
_entry.id   AF-Q08MT3-F1
#
_cell.length_a   1.000
_cell.length_b   1.000
_cell.length_c   1.000
_cell.angle_alpha   90.00
_cell.angle_beta   90.00
_cell.angle_gamma   90.00
#
_symmetry.space_group_name_H-M   'P 1'
#
loop_
_entity.id
_entity.type
_entity.pdbx_description
1 polymer ?
#
loop_
_entity_poly.entity_id
_entity_poly.type
_entity_poly.pdbx_seq_one_letter_code
_entity_poly.pdbx_strand_id
1 'polypeptide(L)'
;MERWKPEVKCSEREERLLKLAGRSRKLFVFLREHRHELFAEAFQAELEAMYRDSGQGDEPQPPALMCMGVLLQAYLQVSDAEAVRLSATDRCWRLVLGTLAQDDDKPAFSQGGLQQFRQRLIRHDMDRRLLERTVELAKETRAFDWKKLPKQLRVAVDSRPLEGAGRVEDTFNLLGHAGRKIAECMAVALETTVEEVCAQAGAPLLAASSIKAALDVDWNDSEQKAEALNRLCKQLDRLSAWVEKRRPKESEEAPLGRYIEALVQVKAQDLEPVPGGVRIRQGVAEDRRVSIEDAQMRHGRKSKSKRFNGFKQHLSTHLDSERVLACAVTPANRPEEEAAPQLQADMARIGFEPDELLIDRAYLNSTLVEHVVGRAGAIVCKPWKGAHGKPGLFGKRDFKINVRDGTITCPGGQVEAFEPGQVVQFDPEVCGPCPLRAQCTHAATGRGRTVTMGEDEALQKKLRSLQETRTGRAKLRERVGVEHRLAHLSNRQGPRARYLGTRKNTFDLRRLCAVQNLETLARRSAANGGALTCSVL
;
A
#
# COMPACT_ATOMS: atom_id res chain seq x y z
N MET A 1 22.67 23.40 14.23
CA MET A 1 22.44 21.95 14.46
C MET A 1 23.74 21.24 14.16
N GLU A 2 24.23 20.41 15.09
CA GLU A 2 25.43 19.61 14.87
C GLU A 2 25.14 18.42 13.95
N ARG A 3 26.02 18.17 12.97
CA ARG A 3 25.88 17.04 12.03
C ARG A 3 26.34 15.74 12.65
N TRP A 4 25.66 14.64 12.32
CA TRP A 4 26.11 13.31 12.73
C TRP A 4 27.27 12.86 11.84
N LYS A 5 28.49 12.89 12.40
CA LYS A 5 29.75 12.51 11.74
C LYS A 5 30.41 11.35 12.48
N PRO A 6 29.84 10.14 12.44
CA PRO A 6 30.41 9.00 13.15
C PRO A 6 31.75 8.60 12.52
N GLU A 7 32.69 8.12 13.33
CA GLU A 7 34.02 7.71 12.84
C GLU A 7 33.93 6.63 11.75
N VAL A 8 34.71 6.82 10.69
CA VAL A 8 34.79 5.88 9.56
C VAL A 8 35.70 4.71 9.92
N LYS A 9 36.91 5.00 10.40
CA LYS A 9 37.87 3.99 10.87
C LYS A 9 37.25 3.18 12.01
N CYS A 10 37.46 1.86 11.98
CA CYS A 10 37.01 0.99 13.07
C CYS A 10 38.06 0.96 14.18
N SER A 11 37.61 0.99 15.44
CA SER A 11 38.43 0.58 16.58
C SER A 11 38.52 -0.95 16.68
N GLU A 12 39.52 -1.48 17.39
CA GLU A 12 39.64 -2.93 17.61
C GLU A 12 38.37 -3.54 18.22
N ARG A 13 37.72 -2.80 19.13
CA ARG A 13 36.47 -3.22 19.77
C ARG A 13 35.35 -3.36 18.74
N GLU A 14 35.25 -2.41 17.81
CA GLU A 14 34.28 -2.47 16.71
C GLU A 14 34.57 -3.62 15.75
N GLU A 15 35.83 -3.85 15.39
CA GLU A 15 36.21 -4.98 14.51
C GLU A 15 35.81 -6.34 15.10
N ARG A 16 36.03 -6.54 16.41
CA ARG A 16 35.60 -7.76 17.10
C ARG A 16 34.07 -7.92 17.07
N LEU A 17 33.33 -6.84 17.28
CA LEU A 17 31.86 -6.85 17.19
C LEU A 17 31.36 -7.10 15.76
N LEU A 18 32.02 -6.52 14.75
CA LEU A 18 31.69 -6.73 13.34
C LEU A 18 31.90 -8.20 12.95
N LYS A 19 32.99 -8.84 13.38
CA LYS A 19 33.24 -10.27 13.17
C LYS A 19 32.15 -11.16 13.79
N LEU A 20 31.65 -10.80 14.97
CA LEU A 20 30.54 -11.51 15.62
C LEU A 20 29.21 -11.26 14.89
N ALA A 21 28.90 -10.00 14.58
CA ALA A 21 27.67 -9.59 13.91
C ALA A 21 27.58 -10.15 12.48
N GLY A 22 28.70 -10.27 11.75
CA GLY A 22 28.73 -10.77 10.38
C GLY A 22 28.16 -12.19 10.20
N ARG A 23 28.08 -12.99 11.27
CA ARG A 23 27.51 -14.34 11.25
C ARG A 23 25.98 -14.35 11.19
N SER A 24 25.31 -13.39 11.83
CA SER A 24 23.84 -13.42 12.01
C SER A 24 23.13 -12.10 11.70
N ARG A 25 23.87 -10.99 11.61
CA ARG A 25 23.40 -9.60 11.53
C ARG A 25 24.15 -8.82 10.44
N LYS A 26 24.21 -9.38 9.23
CA LYS A 26 24.97 -8.83 8.08
C LYS A 26 24.63 -7.36 7.75
N LEU A 27 23.39 -6.93 7.97
CA LEU A 27 23.01 -5.54 7.73
C LEU A 27 23.69 -4.57 8.71
N PHE A 28 23.90 -4.95 9.96
CA PHE A 28 24.61 -4.09 10.93
C PHE A 28 26.06 -3.85 10.50
N VAL A 29 26.71 -4.86 9.94
CA VAL A 29 28.07 -4.72 9.36
C VAL A 29 28.05 -3.72 8.22
N PHE A 30 27.18 -3.94 7.23
CA PHE A 30 27.04 -3.05 6.08
C PHE A 30 26.72 -1.60 6.49
N LEU A 31 25.81 -1.41 7.45
CA LEU A 31 25.47 -0.07 7.94
C LEU A 31 26.65 0.58 8.67
N ARG A 32 27.43 -0.16 9.47
CA ARG A 32 28.61 0.39 10.13
C ARG A 32 29.66 0.85 9.11
N GLU A 33 29.84 0.08 8.04
CA GLU A 33 30.80 0.38 6.97
C GLU A 33 30.33 1.58 6.13
N HIS A 34 29.06 1.59 5.71
CA HIS A 34 28.55 2.52 4.69
C HIS A 34 27.64 3.64 5.23
N ARG A 35 27.42 3.79 6.55
CA ARG A 35 26.56 4.86 7.10
C ARG A 35 26.98 6.28 6.68
N HIS A 36 28.28 6.50 6.51
CA HIS A 36 28.84 7.80 6.14
C HIS A 36 28.58 8.13 4.66
N GLU A 37 28.52 7.11 3.80
CA GLU A 37 28.08 7.25 2.40
C GLU A 37 26.56 7.39 2.30
N LEU A 38 25.81 6.58 3.07
CA LEU A 38 24.35 6.66 3.13
C LEU A 38 23.89 8.07 3.54
N PHE A 39 24.55 8.64 4.57
CA PHE A 39 24.29 9.98 5.10
C PHE A 39 25.44 10.95 4.77
N ALA A 40 25.79 11.04 3.49
CA ALA A 40 26.73 12.04 2.97
C ALA A 40 26.24 13.48 3.24
N GLU A 41 27.16 14.46 3.20
CA GLU A 41 26.86 15.85 3.59
C GLU A 41 25.69 16.47 2.82
N ALA A 42 25.56 16.17 1.52
CA ALA A 42 24.44 16.64 0.70
C ALA A 42 23.08 16.13 1.23
N PHE A 43 22.99 14.84 1.58
CA PHE A 43 21.75 14.27 2.09
C PHE A 43 21.44 14.74 3.52
N GLN A 44 22.47 14.98 4.35
CA GLN A 44 22.26 15.61 5.66
C GLN A 44 21.69 17.02 5.52
N ALA A 45 22.16 17.81 4.56
CA ALA A 45 21.60 19.14 4.28
C ALA A 45 20.11 19.08 3.87
N GLU A 46 19.72 18.10 3.05
CA GLU A 46 18.31 17.87 2.72
C GLU A 46 17.48 17.51 3.98
N LEU A 47 18.02 16.70 4.88
CA LEU A 47 17.34 16.34 6.12
C LEU A 47 17.22 17.53 7.10
N GLU A 48 18.23 18.38 7.16
CA GLU A 48 18.26 19.62 7.95
C GLU A 48 17.15 20.58 7.50
N ALA A 49 16.86 20.67 6.20
CA ALA A 49 15.83 21.55 5.64
C ALA A 49 14.39 21.23 6.10
N MET A 50 14.16 20.09 6.76
CA MET A 50 12.86 19.81 7.41
C MET A 50 12.67 20.59 8.72
N TYR A 51 13.74 21.14 9.29
CA TYR A 51 13.73 21.79 10.59
C TYR A 51 13.55 23.30 10.42
N ARG A 52 13.07 23.95 11.48
CA ARG A 52 12.90 25.40 11.51
C ARG A 52 14.22 26.06 11.86
N ASP A 53 14.46 27.22 11.25
CA ASP A 53 15.66 28.04 11.53
C ASP A 53 15.46 29.05 12.66
N SER A 54 14.25 29.12 13.24
CA SER A 54 13.84 30.18 14.18
C SER A 54 14.36 30.03 15.62
N GLY A 55 15.11 28.95 15.93
CA GLY A 55 15.69 28.71 17.26
C GLY A 55 14.69 28.42 18.40
N GLN A 56 13.39 28.27 18.10
CA GLN A 56 12.37 27.95 19.10
C GLN A 56 12.25 26.43 19.33
N GLY A 57 12.20 26.03 20.61
CA GLY A 57 12.05 24.64 21.05
C GLY A 57 13.36 24.01 21.52
N ASP A 58 13.30 22.72 21.85
CA ASP A 58 14.49 21.95 22.26
C ASP A 58 15.50 21.81 21.11
N GLU A 59 16.78 21.69 21.46
CA GLU A 59 17.84 21.45 20.49
C GLU A 59 17.58 20.14 19.73
N PRO A 60 17.48 20.19 18.39
CA PRO A 60 17.13 19.02 17.62
C PRO A 60 18.27 18.02 17.56
N GLN A 61 17.95 16.74 17.75
CA GLN A 61 18.88 15.65 17.51
C GLN A 61 19.27 15.58 16.03
N PRO A 62 20.50 15.15 15.70
CA PRO A 62 20.97 15.05 14.32
C PRO A 62 20.03 14.20 13.45
N PRO A 63 19.46 14.73 12.36
CA PRO A 63 18.46 14.05 11.55
C PRO A 63 18.95 12.73 10.96
N ALA A 64 20.23 12.67 10.56
CA ALA A 64 20.84 11.46 10.03
C ALA A 64 20.93 10.32 11.06
N LEU A 65 21.27 10.64 12.33
CA LEU A 65 21.23 9.69 13.45
C LEU A 65 19.81 9.16 13.65
N MET A 66 18.82 10.04 13.61
CA MET A 66 17.41 9.68 13.75
C MET A 66 16.91 8.79 12.60
N CYS A 67 17.31 9.08 11.35
CA CYS A 67 17.05 8.21 10.20
C CYS A 67 17.67 6.82 10.39
N MET A 68 18.91 6.74 10.87
CA MET A 68 19.53 5.45 11.19
C MET A 68 18.73 4.69 12.25
N GLY A 69 18.26 5.37 13.32
CA GLY A 69 17.37 4.79 14.32
C GLY A 69 16.06 4.25 13.73
N VAL A 70 15.45 4.97 12.79
CA VAL A 70 14.24 4.53 12.06
C VAL A 70 14.50 3.28 11.23
N LEU A 71 15.65 3.19 10.54
CA LEU A 71 16.05 2.03 9.74
C LEU A 71 16.31 0.81 10.64
N LEU A 72 17.02 0.98 11.76
CA LEU A 72 17.27 -0.10 12.72
C LEU A 72 15.97 -0.57 13.38
N GLN A 73 15.06 0.34 13.71
CA GLN A 73 13.73 -0.01 14.22
C GLN A 73 12.94 -0.81 13.18
N ALA A 74 12.98 -0.41 11.90
CA ALA A 74 12.34 -1.15 10.81
C ALA A 74 13.02 -2.51 10.57
N TYR A 75 14.33 -2.61 10.73
CA TYR A 75 15.06 -3.86 10.60
C TYR A 75 14.62 -4.87 11.66
N LEU A 76 14.58 -4.49 12.93
CA LEU A 76 14.23 -5.41 14.02
C LEU A 76 12.73 -5.47 14.34
N GLN A 77 11.90 -4.63 13.71
CA GLN A 77 10.45 -4.55 13.94
C GLN A 77 10.06 -4.31 15.41
N VAL A 78 10.86 -3.51 16.12
CA VAL A 78 10.68 -3.24 17.54
C VAL A 78 9.74 -2.05 17.82
N SER A 79 9.22 -1.98 19.05
CA SER A 79 8.43 -0.84 19.53
C SER A 79 9.29 0.42 19.67
N ASP A 80 8.69 1.56 19.99
CA ASP A 80 9.46 2.79 20.23
C ASP A 80 10.24 2.72 21.54
N ALA A 81 9.61 2.23 22.61
CA ALA A 81 10.26 2.00 23.90
C ALA A 81 11.46 1.04 23.75
N GLU A 82 11.29 -0.02 22.96
CA GLU A 82 12.36 -0.98 22.72
C GLU A 82 13.48 -0.39 21.83
N ALA A 83 13.15 0.42 20.83
CA ALA A 83 14.18 1.11 20.04
C ALA A 83 15.02 2.07 20.89
N VAL A 84 14.41 2.80 21.82
CA VAL A 84 15.11 3.66 22.80
C VAL A 84 16.02 2.83 23.67
N ARG A 85 15.51 1.73 24.26
CA ARG A 85 16.30 0.82 25.10
C ARG A 85 17.49 0.22 24.35
N LEU A 86 17.28 -0.26 23.12
CA LEU A 86 18.33 -0.85 22.29
C LEU A 86 19.39 0.18 21.89
N SER A 87 19.00 1.44 21.64
CA SER A 87 19.96 2.51 21.34
C SER A 87 20.95 2.79 22.48
N ALA A 88 20.56 2.50 23.73
CA ALA A 88 21.40 2.63 24.92
C ALA A 88 22.21 1.37 25.24
N THR A 89 21.63 0.19 25.00
CA THR A 89 22.13 -1.07 25.60
C THR A 89 22.63 -2.10 24.59
N ASP A 90 22.13 -2.14 23.35
CA ASP A 90 22.54 -3.13 22.36
C ASP A 90 23.83 -2.68 21.65
N ARG A 91 24.89 -3.46 21.79
CA ARG A 91 26.21 -3.14 21.23
C ARG A 91 26.20 -3.01 19.71
N CYS A 92 25.33 -3.71 18.97
CA CYS A 92 25.23 -3.56 17.52
C CYS A 92 24.51 -2.26 17.13
N TRP A 93 23.47 -1.87 17.88
CA TRP A 93 22.84 -0.56 17.69
C TRP A 93 23.82 0.57 17.93
N ARG A 94 24.49 0.55 19.09
CA ARG A 94 25.48 1.57 19.46
C ARG A 94 26.65 1.62 18.48
N LEU A 95 27.09 0.46 17.99
CA LEU A 95 28.08 0.35 16.92
C LEU A 95 27.64 1.16 15.70
N VAL A 96 26.43 0.91 15.18
CA VAL A 96 25.93 1.59 13.96
C VAL A 96 25.61 3.07 14.20
N LEU A 97 25.08 3.41 15.38
CA LEU A 97 24.78 4.79 15.79
C LEU A 97 26.02 5.62 16.14
N GLY A 98 27.20 4.99 16.27
CA GLY A 98 28.44 5.68 16.61
C GLY A 98 28.53 6.10 18.08
N THR A 99 27.80 5.42 18.97
CA THR A 99 27.74 5.73 20.41
C THR A 99 28.39 4.64 21.27
N LEU A 100 29.19 3.76 20.67
CA LEU A 100 29.83 2.64 21.37
C LEU A 100 30.93 3.08 22.35
N ALA A 101 31.59 4.22 22.07
CA ALA A 101 32.67 4.77 22.89
C ALA A 101 32.19 5.56 24.12
N GLN A 102 30.91 5.93 24.16
CA GLN A 102 30.31 6.61 25.32
C GLN A 102 30.13 5.56 26.44
N ASP A 103 30.59 5.82 27.65
CA ASP A 103 30.46 4.84 28.76
C ASP A 103 29.20 5.07 29.62
N ASP A 104 28.31 5.99 29.22
CA ASP A 104 26.98 6.15 29.80
C ASP A 104 25.95 5.29 29.03
N ASP A 105 25.05 4.60 29.74
CA ASP A 105 23.91 3.88 29.15
C ASP A 105 22.81 4.86 28.68
N LYS A 106 23.22 6.01 28.14
CA LYS A 106 22.33 7.07 27.70
C LYS A 106 21.74 6.70 26.33
N PRO A 107 20.41 6.70 26.18
CA PRO A 107 19.80 6.47 24.88
C PRO A 107 20.21 7.50 23.84
N ALA A 108 20.42 7.06 22.60
CA ALA A 108 20.77 7.95 21.49
C ALA A 108 19.62 8.91 21.13
N PHE A 109 18.38 8.55 21.46
CA PHE A 109 17.19 9.37 21.24
C PHE A 109 16.06 8.98 22.20
N SER A 110 15.11 9.90 22.41
CA SER A 110 13.93 9.67 23.23
C SER A 110 12.76 9.11 22.40
N GLN A 111 11.78 8.52 23.08
CA GLN A 111 10.57 8.02 22.42
C GLN A 111 9.79 9.15 21.72
N GLY A 112 9.63 10.28 22.41
CA GLY A 112 8.98 11.48 21.85
C GLY A 112 9.75 12.03 20.64
N GLY A 113 11.08 12.09 20.73
CA GLY A 113 11.95 12.50 19.62
C GLY A 113 11.76 11.62 18.39
N LEU A 114 11.76 10.30 18.54
CA LEU A 114 11.56 9.36 17.44
C LEU A 114 10.15 9.48 16.82
N GLN A 115 9.12 9.68 17.63
CA GLN A 115 7.76 9.91 17.15
C GLN A 115 7.66 11.20 16.32
N GLN A 116 8.13 12.32 16.86
CA GLN A 116 8.12 13.61 16.18
C GLN A 116 8.95 13.58 14.90
N PHE A 117 10.11 12.93 14.91
CA PHE A 117 10.96 12.79 13.73
C PHE A 117 10.25 12.06 12.59
N ARG A 118 9.57 10.94 12.86
CA ARG A 118 8.78 10.24 11.82
C ARG A 118 7.65 11.10 11.27
N GLN A 119 6.99 11.89 12.12
CA GLN A 119 5.98 12.84 11.66
C GLN A 119 6.58 13.92 10.75
N ARG A 120 7.79 14.41 11.04
CA ARG A 120 8.52 15.34 10.17
C ARG A 120 8.88 14.67 8.84
N LEU A 121 9.44 13.46 8.86
CA LEU A 121 9.71 12.70 7.63
C LEU A 121 8.47 12.56 6.74
N ILE A 122 7.32 12.25 7.35
CA ILE A 122 6.04 12.13 6.63
C ILE A 122 5.59 13.47 6.06
N ARG A 123 5.67 14.55 6.83
CA ARG A 123 5.22 15.89 6.42
C ARG A 123 6.02 16.45 5.25
N HIS A 124 7.31 16.15 5.20
CA HIS A 124 8.24 16.65 4.18
C HIS A 124 8.57 15.61 3.09
N ASP A 125 7.87 14.46 3.08
CA ASP A 125 8.15 13.33 2.19
C ASP A 125 9.60 12.80 2.21
N MET A 126 10.34 13.06 3.30
CA MET A 126 11.71 12.58 3.44
C MET A 126 11.78 11.07 3.71
N ASP A 127 10.66 10.42 3.99
CA ASP A 127 10.53 8.96 3.95
C ASP A 127 10.63 8.38 2.54
N ARG A 128 10.11 9.09 1.52
CA ARG A 128 10.33 8.77 0.11
C ARG A 128 11.81 8.97 -0.23
N ARG A 129 12.34 10.16 0.09
CA ARG A 129 13.73 10.51 -0.21
C ARG A 129 14.72 9.54 0.42
N LEU A 130 14.46 9.05 1.64
CA LEU A 130 15.28 8.01 2.27
C LEU A 130 15.31 6.70 1.47
N LEU A 131 14.19 6.27 0.89
CA LEU A 131 14.17 5.12 -0.02
C LEU A 131 14.97 5.42 -1.29
N GLU A 132 14.77 6.58 -1.91
CA GLU A 132 15.52 7.04 -3.10
C GLU A 132 17.03 7.04 -2.83
N ARG A 133 17.47 7.50 -1.65
CA ARG A 133 18.88 7.50 -1.24
C ARG A 133 19.48 6.10 -1.20
N THR A 134 18.71 5.07 -0.84
CA THR A 134 19.21 3.68 -0.92
C THR A 134 19.43 3.19 -2.35
N VAL A 135 18.71 3.75 -3.33
CA VAL A 135 18.88 3.46 -4.76
C VAL A 135 20.10 4.20 -5.31
N GLU A 136 20.36 5.43 -4.86
CA GLU A 136 21.56 6.21 -5.19
C GLU A 136 22.83 5.58 -4.63
N LEU A 137 22.82 5.21 -3.33
CA LEU A 137 23.95 4.55 -2.66
C LEU A 137 24.41 3.30 -3.42
N ALA A 138 23.47 2.57 -4.02
CA ALA A 138 23.77 1.40 -4.84
C ALA A 138 24.57 1.70 -6.11
N LYS A 139 24.43 2.90 -6.68
CA LYS A 139 25.25 3.37 -7.82
C LYS A 139 26.67 3.69 -7.36
N GLU A 140 26.78 4.36 -6.21
CA GLU A 140 28.04 4.82 -5.63
C GLU A 140 28.92 3.66 -5.15
N THR A 141 28.35 2.71 -4.39
CA THR A 141 29.07 1.58 -3.78
C THR A 141 29.60 0.54 -4.79
N ARG A 142 29.33 0.70 -6.09
CA ARG A 142 29.65 -0.26 -7.17
C ARG A 142 29.28 -1.71 -6.82
N ALA A 143 28.32 -1.90 -5.93
CA ALA A 143 27.83 -3.19 -5.47
C ALA A 143 27.27 -4.04 -6.63
N PHE A 144 27.02 -3.42 -7.77
CA PHE A 144 26.64 -4.06 -9.02
C PHE A 144 27.65 -3.70 -10.11
N ASP A 145 28.00 -4.71 -10.90
CA ASP A 145 28.69 -4.49 -12.16
C ASP A 145 27.68 -3.93 -13.17
N TRP A 146 27.57 -2.60 -13.20
CA TRP A 146 26.64 -1.88 -14.06
C TRP A 146 26.83 -2.17 -15.56
N LYS A 147 28.00 -2.68 -15.96
CA LYS A 147 28.26 -3.11 -17.34
C LYS A 147 27.65 -4.47 -17.67
N LYS A 148 27.41 -5.32 -16.65
CA LYS A 148 26.79 -6.64 -16.80
C LYS A 148 25.27 -6.61 -16.64
N LEU A 149 24.71 -5.52 -16.11
CA LEU A 149 23.27 -5.35 -16.07
C LEU A 149 22.73 -5.13 -17.50
N PRO A 150 21.51 -5.62 -17.82
CA PRO A 150 20.87 -5.31 -19.09
C PRO A 150 20.78 -3.80 -19.29
N LYS A 151 20.95 -3.37 -20.55
CA LYS A 151 20.77 -1.96 -20.92
C LYS A 151 19.32 -1.51 -20.78
N GLN A 152 18.37 -2.43 -20.92
CA GLN A 152 16.94 -2.19 -20.77
C GLN A 152 16.57 -2.19 -19.28
N LEU A 153 15.87 -1.15 -18.84
CA LEU A 153 15.37 -1.06 -17.48
C LEU A 153 14.12 -1.94 -17.32
N ARG A 154 14.30 -3.09 -16.67
CA ARG A 154 13.22 -4.05 -16.41
C ARG A 154 12.61 -3.85 -15.03
N VAL A 155 11.35 -3.43 -15.00
CA VAL A 155 10.62 -3.17 -13.76
C VAL A 155 9.47 -4.16 -13.61
N ALA A 156 9.33 -4.73 -12.42
CA ALA A 156 8.18 -5.53 -12.07
C ALA A 156 7.33 -4.84 -11.00
N VAL A 157 6.01 -4.84 -11.18
CA VAL A 157 5.05 -4.30 -10.21
C VAL A 157 4.09 -5.38 -9.75
N ASP A 158 3.93 -5.50 -8.44
CA ASP A 158 2.97 -6.41 -7.82
C ASP A 158 2.50 -5.86 -6.47
N SER A 159 1.44 -6.46 -5.91
CA SER A 159 0.88 -6.07 -4.62
C SER A 159 0.72 -7.22 -3.65
N ARG A 160 0.62 -6.89 -2.36
CA ARG A 160 0.23 -7.83 -1.30
C ARG A 160 -0.84 -7.23 -0.38
N PRO A 161 -1.70 -8.03 0.25
CA PRO A 161 -2.61 -7.55 1.28
C PRO A 161 -1.85 -7.17 2.56
N LEU A 162 -2.37 -6.19 3.28
CA LEU A 162 -1.95 -5.75 4.61
C LEU A 162 -3.20 -5.58 5.47
N GLU A 163 -3.32 -6.34 6.55
CA GLU A 163 -4.40 -6.23 7.52
C GLU A 163 -4.27 -4.92 8.29
N GLY A 164 -5.36 -4.16 8.43
CA GLY A 164 -5.31 -2.87 9.12
C GLY A 164 -5.10 -3.00 10.62
N ALA A 165 -4.59 -1.94 11.24
CA ALA A 165 -4.41 -1.89 12.68
C ALA A 165 -5.74 -1.63 13.42
N GLY A 166 -6.68 -0.95 12.75
CA GLY A 166 -7.98 -0.57 13.29
C GLY A 166 -8.89 -1.75 13.62
N ARG A 167 -9.81 -1.55 14.56
CA ARG A 167 -10.80 -2.56 14.94
C ARG A 167 -11.89 -2.65 13.86
N VAL A 168 -12.14 -3.84 13.34
CA VAL A 168 -13.26 -4.12 12.44
C VAL A 168 -14.54 -4.29 13.24
N GLU A 169 -15.61 -3.61 12.85
CA GLU A 169 -16.84 -3.50 13.63
C GLU A 169 -18.10 -3.78 12.77
N ASP A 170 -19.11 -4.39 13.40
CA ASP A 170 -20.46 -4.52 12.83
C ASP A 170 -21.26 -3.20 12.93
N THR A 171 -22.42 -3.12 12.29
CA THR A 171 -23.24 -1.90 12.23
C THR A 171 -23.57 -1.32 13.60
N PHE A 172 -23.94 -2.14 14.58
CA PHE A 172 -24.27 -1.68 15.94
C PHE A 172 -23.03 -1.08 16.62
N ASN A 173 -21.90 -1.78 16.52
CA ASN A 173 -20.64 -1.29 17.09
C ASN A 173 -20.14 -0.04 16.37
N LEU A 174 -20.23 0.06 15.04
CA LEU A 174 -19.85 1.26 14.30
C LEU A 174 -20.69 2.47 14.73
N LEU A 175 -22.02 2.33 14.78
CA LEU A 175 -22.94 3.38 15.20
C LEU A 175 -22.69 3.82 16.65
N GLY A 176 -22.61 2.85 17.57
CA GLY A 176 -22.38 3.12 18.99
C GLY A 176 -21.00 3.71 19.27
N HIS A 177 -19.95 3.20 18.62
CA HIS A 177 -18.59 3.70 18.78
C HIS A 177 -18.45 5.12 18.22
N ALA A 178 -19.03 5.43 17.05
CA ALA A 178 -19.07 6.79 16.53
C ALA A 178 -19.80 7.74 17.48
N GLY A 179 -20.98 7.34 17.99
CA GLY A 179 -21.73 8.11 18.98
C GLY A 179 -20.94 8.36 20.27
N ARG A 180 -20.27 7.34 20.80
CA ARG A 180 -19.41 7.49 21.99
C ARG A 180 -18.25 8.46 21.73
N LYS A 181 -17.61 8.39 20.57
CA LYS A 181 -16.53 9.30 20.22
C LYS A 181 -16.98 10.75 20.08
N ILE A 182 -18.18 10.96 19.57
CA ILE A 182 -18.84 12.28 19.57
C ILE A 182 -19.04 12.75 21.02
N ALA A 183 -19.58 11.90 21.90
CA ALA A 183 -19.78 12.24 23.32
C ALA A 183 -18.47 12.52 24.05
N GLU A 184 -17.41 11.73 23.83
CA GLU A 184 -16.04 11.97 24.35
C GLU A 184 -15.49 13.33 23.91
N CYS A 185 -15.63 13.68 22.62
CA CYS A 185 -15.16 14.97 22.13
C CYS A 185 -15.94 16.13 22.76
N MET A 186 -17.26 15.99 22.94
CA MET A 186 -18.08 17.00 23.61
C MET A 186 -17.78 17.12 25.09
N ALA A 187 -17.49 15.99 25.77
CA ALA A 187 -17.12 15.99 27.17
C ALA A 187 -15.84 16.79 27.41
N VAL A 188 -14.84 16.60 26.55
CA VAL A 188 -13.61 17.41 26.56
C VAL A 188 -13.92 18.89 26.26
N ALA A 189 -14.71 19.17 25.22
CA ALA A 189 -15.00 20.55 24.80
C ALA A 189 -15.84 21.36 25.81
N LEU A 190 -16.64 20.68 26.63
CA LEU A 190 -17.49 21.28 27.66
C LEU A 190 -16.96 21.07 29.08
N GLU A 191 -15.75 20.52 29.23
CA GLU A 191 -15.11 20.24 30.52
C GLU A 191 -16.00 19.44 31.49
N THR A 192 -16.66 18.40 30.97
CA THR A 192 -17.65 17.55 31.66
C THR A 192 -17.33 16.07 31.44
N THR A 193 -18.16 15.17 31.97
CA THR A 193 -18.01 13.72 31.80
C THR A 193 -18.81 13.20 30.61
N VAL A 194 -18.42 12.03 30.07
CA VAL A 194 -19.15 11.39 28.96
C VAL A 194 -20.55 10.98 29.42
N GLU A 195 -20.68 10.57 30.68
CA GLU A 195 -21.94 10.20 31.32
C GLU A 195 -22.91 11.38 31.37
N GLU A 196 -22.44 12.56 31.78
CA GLU A 196 -23.24 13.79 31.79
C GLU A 196 -23.67 14.21 30.39
N VAL A 197 -22.77 14.15 29.40
CA VAL A 197 -23.12 14.41 27.99
C VAL A 197 -24.20 13.44 27.50
N CYS A 198 -24.04 12.14 27.74
CA CYS A 198 -25.00 11.12 27.33
C CYS A 198 -26.36 11.31 28.03
N ALA A 199 -26.37 11.68 29.32
CA ALA A 199 -27.59 11.96 30.07
C ALA A 199 -28.32 13.19 29.53
N GLN A 200 -27.62 14.31 29.33
CA GLN A 200 -28.21 15.55 28.81
C GLN A 200 -28.69 15.42 27.35
N ALA A 201 -27.99 14.62 26.55
CA ALA A 201 -28.38 14.30 25.17
C ALA A 201 -29.50 13.26 25.09
N GLY A 202 -29.90 12.61 26.20
CA GLY A 202 -30.89 11.54 26.19
C GLY A 202 -30.43 10.29 25.43
N ALA A 203 -29.14 9.97 25.53
CA ALA A 203 -28.45 8.86 24.85
C ALA A 203 -27.69 7.91 25.83
N PRO A 204 -28.35 7.36 26.87
CA PRO A 204 -27.69 6.57 27.92
C PRO A 204 -27.01 5.29 27.42
N LEU A 205 -27.39 4.74 26.26
CA LEU A 205 -26.73 3.55 25.69
C LEU A 205 -25.24 3.76 25.40
N LEU A 206 -24.84 5.01 25.16
CA LEU A 206 -23.47 5.35 24.78
C LEU A 206 -22.51 5.43 25.97
N ALA A 207 -23.04 5.63 27.18
CA ALA A 207 -22.28 5.68 28.43
C ALA A 207 -21.81 4.30 28.90
N ALA A 208 -22.49 3.22 28.47
CA ALA A 208 -22.05 1.86 28.77
C ALA A 208 -20.72 1.53 28.06
N SER A 209 -19.92 0.60 28.59
CA SER A 209 -18.66 0.19 27.97
C SER A 209 -18.84 -0.58 26.64
N SER A 210 -19.95 -1.30 26.49
CA SER A 210 -20.30 -2.11 25.32
C SER A 210 -21.71 -1.82 24.85
N ILE A 211 -21.87 -1.47 23.56
CA ILE A 211 -23.19 -1.14 23.02
C ILE A 211 -24.11 -2.36 22.99
N LYS A 212 -23.57 -3.54 22.72
CA LYS A 212 -24.38 -4.77 22.70
C LYS A 212 -24.85 -5.18 24.09
N ALA A 213 -24.00 -4.99 25.10
CA ALA A 213 -24.37 -5.23 26.49
C ALA A 213 -25.41 -4.21 26.98
N ALA A 214 -25.29 -2.94 26.56
CA ALA A 214 -26.28 -1.91 26.87
C ALA A 214 -27.63 -2.13 26.18
N LEU A 215 -27.62 -2.77 25.01
CA LEU A 215 -28.84 -3.10 24.29
C LEU A 215 -29.60 -4.26 24.92
N ASP A 216 -28.87 -5.25 25.45
CA ASP A 216 -29.42 -6.38 26.21
C ASP A 216 -30.64 -7.03 25.55
N VAL A 217 -30.43 -7.58 24.35
CA VAL A 217 -31.47 -8.24 23.54
C VAL A 217 -31.01 -9.63 23.08
N ASP A 218 -31.96 -10.49 22.75
CA ASP A 218 -31.64 -11.74 22.05
C ASP A 218 -31.16 -11.45 20.61
N TRP A 219 -29.87 -11.68 20.37
CA TRP A 219 -29.25 -11.53 19.05
C TRP A 219 -29.56 -12.67 18.08
N ASN A 220 -30.48 -13.58 18.39
CA ASN A 220 -31.05 -14.52 17.42
C ASN A 220 -32.47 -14.11 17.00
N ASP A 221 -33.15 -13.30 17.79
CA ASP A 221 -34.47 -12.76 17.51
C ASP A 221 -34.38 -11.55 16.55
N SER A 222 -35.10 -11.63 15.42
CA SER A 222 -35.09 -10.57 14.41
C SER A 222 -35.87 -9.31 14.82
N GLU A 223 -36.93 -9.45 15.61
CA GLU A 223 -37.75 -8.34 16.06
C GLU A 223 -37.01 -7.54 17.14
N GLN A 224 -36.43 -8.22 18.12
CA GLN A 224 -35.63 -7.56 19.17
C GLN A 224 -34.40 -6.85 18.58
N LYS A 225 -33.74 -7.42 17.57
CA LYS A 225 -32.67 -6.74 16.83
C LYS A 225 -33.15 -5.45 16.16
N ALA A 226 -34.30 -5.51 15.50
CA ALA A 226 -34.87 -4.35 14.80
C ALA A 226 -35.24 -3.24 15.81
N GLU A 227 -35.84 -3.61 16.95
CA GLU A 227 -36.14 -2.67 18.03
C GLU A 227 -34.85 -2.06 18.61
N ALA A 228 -33.85 -2.88 18.92
CA ALA A 228 -32.55 -2.44 19.44
C ALA A 228 -31.85 -1.44 18.48
N LEU A 229 -31.88 -1.71 17.18
CA LEU A 229 -31.31 -0.83 16.16
C LEU A 229 -32.01 0.53 16.14
N ASN A 230 -33.35 0.51 16.16
CA ASN A 230 -34.14 1.73 16.15
C ASN A 230 -33.99 2.52 17.45
N ARG A 231 -33.88 1.85 18.60
CA ARG A 231 -33.59 2.47 19.90
C ARG A 231 -32.23 3.17 19.89
N LEU A 232 -31.20 2.52 19.34
CA LEU A 232 -29.87 3.11 19.17
C LEU A 232 -29.90 4.32 18.23
N CYS A 233 -30.53 4.19 17.06
CA CYS A 233 -30.60 5.28 16.09
C CYS A 233 -31.29 6.53 16.65
N LYS A 234 -32.41 6.36 17.36
CA LYS A 234 -33.10 7.46 18.05
C LYS A 234 -32.21 8.19 19.06
N GLN A 235 -31.41 7.46 19.84
CA GLN A 235 -30.47 8.07 20.79
C GLN A 235 -29.33 8.81 20.07
N LEU A 236 -28.83 8.28 18.95
CA LEU A 236 -27.83 8.93 18.12
C LEU A 236 -28.36 10.20 17.45
N ASP A 237 -29.64 10.22 17.05
CA ASP A 237 -30.29 11.42 16.51
C ASP A 237 -30.43 12.51 17.57
N ARG A 238 -30.82 12.13 18.80
CA ARG A 238 -30.88 13.06 19.93
C ARG A 238 -29.50 13.62 20.28
N LEU A 239 -28.47 12.77 20.30
CA LEU A 239 -27.08 13.21 20.47
C LEU A 239 -26.68 14.20 19.37
N SER A 240 -26.94 13.88 18.10
CA SER A 240 -26.59 14.75 16.98
C SER A 240 -27.26 16.13 17.09
N ALA A 241 -28.56 16.17 17.39
CA ALA A 241 -29.30 17.41 17.60
C ALA A 241 -28.84 18.19 18.84
N TRP A 242 -28.42 17.49 19.90
CA TRP A 242 -27.85 18.12 21.09
C TRP A 242 -26.48 18.75 20.79
N VAL A 243 -25.64 18.06 20.01
CA VAL A 243 -24.32 18.54 19.56
C VAL A 243 -24.46 19.77 18.66
N GLU A 244 -25.36 19.76 17.69
CA GLU A 244 -25.58 20.92 16.80
C GLU A 244 -25.88 22.21 17.57
N LYS A 245 -26.61 22.11 18.69
CA LYS A 245 -26.98 23.27 19.52
C LYS A 245 -25.86 23.77 20.44
N ARG A 246 -24.85 22.94 20.72
CA ARG A 246 -23.85 23.17 21.78
C ARG A 246 -22.41 23.12 21.30
N ARG A 247 -22.16 22.75 20.05
CA ARG A 247 -20.81 22.69 19.49
C ARG A 247 -20.18 24.09 19.52
N PRO A 248 -18.94 24.25 20.02
CA PRO A 248 -18.23 25.52 19.94
C PRO A 248 -18.05 25.95 18.47
N LYS A 249 -18.22 27.24 18.17
CA LYS A 249 -18.04 27.77 16.81
C LYS A 249 -16.61 27.60 16.28
N GLU A 250 -15.63 27.52 17.18
CA GLU A 250 -14.21 27.28 16.88
C GLU A 250 -13.88 25.79 16.66
N SER A 251 -14.87 24.89 16.75
CA SER A 251 -14.67 23.42 16.71
C SER A 251 -14.64 22.82 15.30
N GLU A 252 -14.64 23.62 14.24
CA GLU A 252 -14.68 23.12 12.85
C GLU A 252 -13.39 22.35 12.44
N GLU A 253 -12.28 22.51 13.16
CA GLU A 253 -11.01 21.78 12.90
C GLU A 253 -10.74 20.60 13.89
N ALA A 254 -11.65 20.34 14.84
CA ALA A 254 -11.42 19.41 15.95
C ALA A 254 -11.77 17.94 15.63
N PRO A 255 -11.30 16.97 16.45
CA PRO A 255 -11.66 15.55 16.33
C PRO A 255 -13.16 15.23 16.27
N LEU A 256 -14.03 16.17 16.64
CA LEU A 256 -15.48 16.00 16.62
C LEU A 256 -16.04 15.84 15.20
N GLY A 257 -15.66 16.72 14.26
CA GLY A 257 -16.19 16.73 12.89
C GLY A 257 -16.02 15.37 12.18
N ARG A 258 -14.83 14.77 12.31
CA ARG A 258 -14.52 13.46 11.71
C ARG A 258 -15.44 12.33 12.19
N TYR A 259 -15.93 12.40 13.44
CA TYR A 259 -16.79 11.38 14.02
C TYR A 259 -18.27 11.64 13.72
N ILE A 260 -18.67 12.90 13.57
CA ILE A 260 -19.99 13.27 13.01
C ILE A 260 -20.09 12.74 11.57
N GLU A 261 -19.08 13.01 10.73
CA GLU A 261 -19.01 12.47 9.36
C GLU A 261 -18.99 10.95 9.35
N ALA A 262 -18.26 10.32 10.29
CA ALA A 262 -18.26 8.87 10.45
C ALA A 262 -19.66 8.32 10.73
N LEU A 263 -20.39 8.93 11.66
CA LEU A 263 -21.74 8.51 12.02
C LEU A 263 -22.70 8.66 10.84
N VAL A 264 -22.63 9.78 10.12
CA VAL A 264 -23.42 10.03 8.90
C VAL A 264 -23.11 8.97 7.84
N GLN A 265 -21.83 8.71 7.57
CA GLN A 265 -21.41 7.68 6.61
C GLN A 265 -21.92 6.29 7.02
N VAL A 266 -21.79 5.91 8.29
CA VAL A 266 -22.25 4.60 8.78
C VAL A 266 -23.76 4.45 8.64
N LYS A 267 -24.54 5.49 8.99
CA LYS A 267 -25.99 5.48 8.77
C LYS A 267 -26.32 5.32 7.27
N ALA A 268 -25.68 6.10 6.40
CA ALA A 268 -25.94 6.07 4.96
C ALA A 268 -25.51 4.76 4.28
N GLN A 269 -24.44 4.11 4.76
CA GLN A 269 -23.90 2.90 4.14
C GLN A 269 -24.63 1.62 4.63
N ASP A 270 -25.03 1.57 5.90
CA ASP A 270 -25.52 0.34 6.55
C ASP A 270 -27.04 0.36 6.76
N LEU A 271 -27.70 1.52 6.74
CA LEU A 271 -29.14 1.62 7.03
C LEU A 271 -29.95 2.01 5.79
N GLU A 272 -31.22 1.62 5.81
CA GLU A 272 -32.24 2.10 4.89
C GLU A 272 -33.56 2.40 5.64
N PRO A 273 -34.29 3.45 5.26
CA PRO A 273 -35.53 3.83 5.90
C PRO A 273 -36.64 2.80 5.62
N VAL A 274 -37.49 2.56 6.62
CA VAL A 274 -38.71 1.75 6.52
C VAL A 274 -39.84 2.44 7.28
N PRO A 275 -41.12 2.11 7.01
CA PRO A 275 -42.23 2.63 7.82
C PRO A 275 -41.97 2.35 9.31
N GLY A 276 -41.96 3.41 10.13
CA GLY A 276 -41.74 3.32 11.57
C GLY A 276 -40.27 3.30 12.03
N GLY A 277 -39.27 3.37 11.13
CA GLY A 277 -37.87 3.44 11.54
C GLY A 277 -36.85 3.14 10.43
N VAL A 278 -35.80 2.41 10.81
CA VAL A 278 -34.72 1.97 9.92
C VAL A 278 -34.48 0.47 10.06
N ARG A 279 -33.91 -0.12 9.01
CA ARG A 279 -33.36 -1.48 9.05
C ARG A 279 -31.96 -1.52 8.45
N ILE A 280 -31.22 -2.59 8.73
CA ILE A 280 -29.92 -2.82 8.08
C ILE A 280 -30.16 -3.16 6.62
N ARG A 281 -29.46 -2.45 5.73
CA ARG A 281 -29.50 -2.65 4.28
C ARG A 281 -29.02 -4.05 3.90
N GLN A 282 -29.64 -4.62 2.88
CA GLN A 282 -29.14 -5.85 2.24
C GLN A 282 -27.99 -5.52 1.27
N GLY A 283 -26.86 -6.21 1.42
CA GLY A 283 -25.65 -5.98 0.63
C GLY A 283 -24.57 -5.20 1.38
N VAL A 284 -23.50 -4.85 0.68
CA VAL A 284 -22.34 -4.13 1.23
C VAL A 284 -22.04 -2.94 0.35
N ALA A 285 -22.02 -1.73 0.93
CA ALA A 285 -21.63 -0.53 0.20
C ALA A 285 -20.20 -0.65 -0.35
N GLU A 286 -19.96 -0.12 -1.56
CA GLU A 286 -18.67 -0.23 -2.24
C GLU A 286 -17.50 0.35 -1.43
N ASP A 287 -17.71 1.53 -0.83
CA ASP A 287 -16.74 2.19 0.04
C ASP A 287 -17.10 2.06 1.53
N ARG A 288 -17.66 0.90 1.93
CA ARG A 288 -18.09 0.66 3.31
C ARG A 288 -16.94 0.90 4.29
N ARG A 289 -17.13 1.83 5.22
CA ARG A 289 -16.28 1.99 6.41
C ARG A 289 -16.44 0.77 7.31
N VAL A 290 -15.31 0.19 7.74
CA VAL A 290 -15.28 -1.01 8.60
C VAL A 290 -14.74 -0.74 10.00
N SER A 291 -14.24 0.46 10.26
CA SER A 291 -13.69 0.89 11.55
C SER A 291 -13.95 2.36 11.80
N ILE A 292 -14.26 2.73 13.04
CA ILE A 292 -14.39 4.13 13.42
C ILE A 292 -13.04 4.82 13.56
N GLU A 293 -12.02 4.11 14.04
CA GLU A 293 -10.68 4.68 14.29
C GLU A 293 -9.78 4.69 13.05
N ASP A 294 -10.05 3.84 12.06
CA ASP A 294 -9.38 3.85 10.77
C ASP A 294 -10.36 4.10 9.61
N ALA A 295 -10.54 5.39 9.29
CA ALA A 295 -11.45 5.84 8.25
C ALA A 295 -11.08 5.37 6.83
N GLN A 296 -9.84 4.92 6.60
CA GLN A 296 -9.36 4.46 5.29
C GLN A 296 -9.27 2.94 5.18
N MET A 297 -9.44 2.20 6.27
CA MET A 297 -9.50 0.75 6.23
C MET A 297 -10.75 0.28 5.47
N ARG A 298 -10.59 -0.72 4.58
CA ARG A 298 -11.68 -1.26 3.74
C ARG A 298 -11.66 -2.77 3.68
N HIS A 299 -12.79 -3.34 3.29
CA HIS A 299 -12.88 -4.76 2.91
C HIS A 299 -12.07 -5.01 1.63
N GLY A 300 -11.25 -6.05 1.64
CA GLY A 300 -10.43 -6.48 0.52
C GLY A 300 -10.63 -7.96 0.19
N ARG A 301 -10.20 -8.34 -1.01
CA ARG A 301 -10.17 -9.74 -1.46
C ARG A 301 -8.84 -10.08 -2.11
N LYS A 302 -8.22 -11.14 -1.63
CA LYS A 302 -7.08 -11.79 -2.32
C LYS A 302 -7.57 -12.81 -3.35
N SER A 303 -8.70 -13.44 -3.08
CA SER A 303 -9.38 -14.36 -4.00
C SER A 303 -10.89 -14.32 -3.74
N LYS A 304 -11.68 -15.07 -4.52
CA LYS A 304 -13.12 -15.22 -4.27
C LYS A 304 -13.44 -15.69 -2.83
N SER A 305 -12.60 -16.56 -2.27
CA SER A 305 -12.78 -17.16 -0.94
C SER A 305 -11.95 -16.50 0.17
N LYS A 306 -10.89 -15.75 -0.16
CA LYS A 306 -10.01 -15.13 0.83
C LYS A 306 -10.24 -13.61 0.91
N ARG A 307 -10.89 -13.19 1.98
CA ARG A 307 -11.13 -11.78 2.34
C ARG A 307 -10.11 -11.31 3.38
N PHE A 308 -9.86 -10.02 3.41
CA PHE A 308 -9.06 -9.36 4.45
C PHE A 308 -9.59 -7.94 4.69
N ASN A 309 -9.24 -7.30 5.80
CA ASN A 309 -9.66 -5.93 6.13
C ASN A 309 -8.42 -5.08 6.30
N GLY A 310 -8.26 -4.02 5.53
CA GLY A 310 -7.00 -3.26 5.55
C GLY A 310 -6.71 -2.50 4.27
N PHE A 311 -5.51 -2.75 3.77
CA PHE A 311 -4.86 -2.04 2.67
C PHE A 311 -4.16 -3.02 1.71
N LYS A 312 -3.79 -2.54 0.52
CA LYS A 312 -2.85 -3.21 -0.38
C LYS A 312 -1.53 -2.45 -0.38
N GLN A 313 -0.42 -3.17 -0.29
CA GLN A 313 0.93 -2.63 -0.46
C GLN A 313 1.43 -2.98 -1.85
N HIS A 314 1.86 -1.97 -2.60
CA HIS A 314 2.32 -2.09 -3.99
C HIS A 314 3.82 -1.81 -4.05
N LEU A 315 4.57 -2.64 -4.77
CA LEU A 315 6.01 -2.46 -4.97
C LEU A 315 6.33 -2.36 -6.45
N SER A 316 7.22 -1.44 -6.81
CA SER A 316 7.93 -1.41 -8.07
C SER A 316 9.38 -1.83 -7.85
N THR A 317 9.84 -2.88 -8.54
CA THR A 317 11.17 -3.46 -8.35
C THR A 317 11.96 -3.50 -9.66
N HIS A 318 13.18 -2.97 -9.66
CA HIS A 318 14.15 -3.20 -10.73
C HIS A 318 14.67 -4.63 -10.61
N LEU A 319 14.31 -5.50 -11.56
CA LEU A 319 14.54 -6.94 -11.45
C LEU A 319 16.03 -7.30 -11.42
N ASP A 320 16.84 -6.72 -12.30
CA ASP A 320 18.23 -7.14 -12.47
C ASP A 320 19.13 -6.72 -11.31
N SER A 321 18.74 -5.66 -10.60
CA SER A 321 19.43 -5.24 -9.38
C SER A 321 18.70 -5.59 -8.09
N GLU A 322 17.54 -6.24 -8.18
CA GLU A 322 16.66 -6.64 -7.08
C GLU A 322 16.31 -5.51 -6.09
N ARG A 323 16.22 -4.27 -6.59
CA ARG A 323 15.96 -3.06 -5.79
C ARG A 323 14.52 -2.59 -5.91
N VAL A 324 13.91 -2.24 -4.79
CA VAL A 324 12.64 -1.53 -4.78
C VAL A 324 12.91 -0.08 -5.17
N LEU A 325 12.26 0.38 -6.24
CA LEU A 325 12.37 1.75 -6.76
C LEU A 325 11.30 2.67 -6.18
N ALA A 326 10.08 2.14 -6.03
CA ALA A 326 8.93 2.88 -5.51
C ALA A 326 7.96 1.94 -4.81
N CYS A 327 7.16 2.48 -3.89
CA CYS A 327 6.10 1.74 -3.21
C CYS A 327 4.93 2.63 -2.82
N ALA A 328 3.74 2.04 -2.72
CA ALA A 328 2.50 2.75 -2.39
C ALA A 328 1.57 1.88 -1.54
N VAL A 329 0.64 2.52 -0.81
CA VAL A 329 -0.40 1.85 -0.03
C VAL A 329 -1.77 2.39 -0.41
N THR A 330 -2.69 1.51 -0.80
CA THR A 330 -4.07 1.85 -1.14
C THR A 330 -5.07 1.14 -0.20
N PRO A 331 -6.28 1.67 0.02
CA PRO A 331 -7.35 0.94 0.69
C PRO A 331 -7.68 -0.39 -0.02
N ALA A 332 -8.06 -1.42 0.74
CA ALA A 332 -8.15 -2.76 0.20
C ALA A 332 -9.25 -3.01 -0.85
N ASN A 333 -10.23 -2.11 -0.96
CA ASN A 333 -11.28 -2.17 -2.00
C ASN A 333 -10.83 -1.55 -3.33
N ARG A 334 -9.72 -0.80 -3.36
CA ARG A 334 -9.28 -0.09 -4.57
C ARG A 334 -8.65 -1.04 -5.59
N PRO A 335 -8.93 -0.86 -6.89
CA PRO A 335 -8.20 -1.52 -7.97
C PRO A 335 -6.68 -1.31 -7.85
N GLU A 336 -5.90 -2.31 -8.22
CA GLU A 336 -4.45 -2.26 -8.11
C GLU A 336 -3.82 -1.18 -9.00
N GLU A 337 -4.41 -0.92 -10.16
CA GLU A 337 -3.99 0.12 -11.11
C GLU A 337 -4.02 1.54 -10.54
N GLU A 338 -4.86 1.83 -9.52
CA GLU A 338 -4.89 3.15 -8.87
C GLU A 338 -3.57 3.50 -8.14
N ALA A 339 -2.72 2.51 -7.85
CA ALA A 339 -1.40 2.76 -7.27
C ALA A 339 -0.36 3.25 -8.30
N ALA A 340 -0.62 3.03 -9.60
CA ALA A 340 0.37 3.26 -10.66
C ALA A 340 0.85 4.71 -10.80
N PRO A 341 0.00 5.76 -10.68
CA PRO A 341 0.45 7.14 -10.78
C PRO A 341 1.51 7.50 -9.74
N GLN A 342 1.32 7.06 -8.48
CA GLN A 342 2.30 7.29 -7.41
C GLN A 342 3.61 6.53 -7.67
N LEU A 343 3.52 5.26 -8.08
CA LEU A 343 4.71 4.46 -8.39
C LEU A 343 5.51 5.08 -9.55
N GLN A 344 4.82 5.54 -10.59
CA GLN A 344 5.42 6.19 -11.75
C GLN A 344 6.09 7.50 -11.35
N ALA A 345 5.41 8.36 -10.59
CA ALA A 345 5.98 9.62 -10.12
C ALA A 345 7.24 9.42 -9.27
N ASP A 346 7.22 8.45 -8.34
CA ASP A 346 8.37 8.16 -7.47
C ASP A 346 9.55 7.57 -8.29
N MET A 347 9.31 6.73 -9.29
CA MET A 347 10.38 6.24 -10.18
C MET A 347 10.97 7.34 -11.06
N ALA A 348 10.12 8.23 -11.61
CA ALA A 348 10.57 9.32 -12.46
C ALA A 348 11.51 10.28 -11.71
N ARG A 349 11.28 10.53 -10.41
CA ARG A 349 12.14 11.38 -9.56
C ARG A 349 13.59 10.91 -9.47
N ILE A 350 13.81 9.60 -9.51
CA ILE A 350 15.16 9.01 -9.49
C ILE A 350 15.70 8.68 -10.88
N GLY A 351 15.01 9.13 -11.94
CA GLY A 351 15.40 8.95 -13.33
C GLY A 351 15.22 7.52 -13.85
N PHE A 352 14.24 6.79 -13.30
CA PHE A 352 13.91 5.43 -13.74
C PHE A 352 12.61 5.43 -14.53
N GLU A 353 12.68 5.09 -15.82
CA GLU A 353 11.53 4.97 -16.72
C GLU A 353 11.58 3.60 -17.40
N PRO A 354 10.64 2.68 -17.11
CA PRO A 354 10.77 1.28 -17.53
C PRO A 354 10.78 1.09 -19.05
N ASP A 355 11.72 0.28 -19.55
CA ASP A 355 11.73 -0.20 -20.94
C ASP A 355 10.94 -1.50 -21.09
N GLU A 356 10.92 -2.33 -20.03
CA GLU A 356 10.11 -3.55 -19.95
C GLU A 356 9.39 -3.61 -18.60
N LEU A 357 8.07 -3.77 -18.63
CA LEU A 357 7.19 -3.77 -17.46
C LEU A 357 6.55 -5.15 -17.26
N LEU A 358 6.86 -5.80 -16.13
CA LEU A 358 6.32 -7.10 -15.75
C LEU A 358 5.24 -6.93 -14.67
N ILE A 359 3.99 -7.25 -15.00
CA ILE A 359 2.84 -6.97 -14.12
C ILE A 359 1.84 -8.13 -14.05
N ASP A 360 1.04 -8.16 -12.99
CA ASP A 360 -0.23 -8.90 -13.01
C ASP A 360 -1.30 -8.12 -13.79
N ARG A 361 -2.34 -8.82 -14.23
CA ARG A 361 -3.47 -8.29 -15.00
C ARG A 361 -4.19 -7.14 -14.31
N ALA A 362 -4.13 -7.07 -12.98
CA ALA A 362 -4.76 -6.01 -12.20
C ALA A 362 -4.14 -4.62 -12.42
N TYR A 363 -2.97 -4.53 -13.07
CA TYR A 363 -2.33 -3.27 -13.47
C TYR A 363 -2.44 -3.00 -14.97
N LEU A 364 -3.16 -3.83 -15.74
CA LEU A 364 -3.06 -3.79 -17.19
C LEU A 364 -3.66 -2.52 -17.80
N ASN A 365 -4.65 -1.91 -17.14
CA ASN A 365 -5.24 -0.63 -17.56
C ASN A 365 -4.65 0.56 -16.79
N SER A 366 -3.43 0.41 -16.24
CA SER A 366 -2.80 1.47 -15.47
C SER A 366 -2.06 2.49 -16.35
N THR A 367 -1.94 3.73 -15.86
CA THR A 367 -1.14 4.80 -16.50
C THR A 367 0.32 4.41 -16.74
N LEU A 368 0.85 3.47 -15.93
CA LEU A 368 2.20 2.94 -16.10
C LEU A 368 2.32 2.08 -17.36
N VAL A 369 1.29 1.30 -17.71
CA VAL A 369 1.25 0.53 -18.95
C VAL A 369 1.17 1.47 -20.15
N GLU A 370 0.29 2.47 -20.09
CA GLU A 370 0.15 3.49 -21.14
C GLU A 370 1.48 4.20 -21.40
N HIS A 371 2.16 4.63 -20.33
CA HIS A 371 3.45 5.31 -20.41
C HIS A 371 4.55 4.44 -21.05
N VAL A 372 4.66 3.18 -20.64
CA VAL A 372 5.65 2.25 -21.20
C VAL A 372 5.34 1.94 -22.66
N VAL A 373 4.08 1.71 -23.02
CA VAL A 373 3.66 1.47 -24.41
C VAL A 373 3.91 2.70 -25.28
N GLY A 374 3.61 3.91 -24.79
CA GLY A 374 3.83 5.17 -25.50
C GLY A 374 5.29 5.44 -25.84
N ARG A 375 6.22 4.85 -25.06
CA ARG A 375 7.67 4.88 -25.31
C ARG A 375 8.20 3.70 -26.14
N ALA A 376 7.29 2.91 -26.73
CA ALA A 376 7.61 1.65 -27.40
C ALA A 376 8.29 0.59 -26.51
N GLY A 377 8.07 0.67 -25.19
CA GLY A 377 8.50 -0.34 -24.23
C GLY A 377 7.64 -1.61 -24.27
N ALA A 378 8.15 -2.67 -23.64
CA ALA A 378 7.53 -3.98 -23.63
C ALA A 378 6.67 -4.21 -22.38
N ILE A 379 5.46 -4.76 -22.57
CA ILE A 379 4.60 -5.21 -21.47
C ILE A 379 4.63 -6.73 -21.40
N VAL A 380 4.97 -7.25 -20.22
CA VAL A 380 4.97 -8.69 -19.92
C VAL A 380 3.88 -8.96 -18.89
N CYS A 381 2.73 -9.39 -19.39
CA CYS A 381 1.56 -9.71 -18.59
C CYS A 381 0.84 -10.94 -19.15
N LYS A 382 0.08 -11.65 -18.32
CA LYS A 382 -0.86 -12.66 -18.84
C LYS A 382 -2.00 -11.92 -19.55
N PRO A 383 -2.46 -12.38 -20.73
CA PRO A 383 -3.63 -11.79 -21.36
C PRO A 383 -4.88 -11.98 -20.50
N TRP A 384 -5.91 -11.17 -20.74
CA TRP A 384 -7.22 -11.44 -20.16
C TRP A 384 -7.68 -12.84 -20.56
N LYS A 385 -8.28 -13.55 -19.61
CA LYS A 385 -9.03 -14.75 -19.96
C LYS A 385 -10.23 -14.25 -20.77
N GLY A 386 -10.17 -14.37 -22.09
CA GLY A 386 -11.34 -14.11 -22.93
C GLY A 386 -12.52 -14.89 -22.36
N ALA A 387 -13.73 -14.31 -22.41
CA ALA A 387 -14.93 -15.04 -22.03
C ALA A 387 -14.88 -16.40 -22.72
N HIS A 388 -14.99 -17.49 -21.94
CA HIS A 388 -15.20 -18.78 -22.56
C HIS A 388 -16.40 -18.60 -23.48
N GLY A 389 -16.25 -18.96 -24.76
CA GLY A 389 -17.43 -19.11 -25.61
C GLY A 389 -18.41 -19.99 -24.84
N LYS A 390 -19.71 -19.70 -24.95
CA LYS A 390 -20.72 -20.64 -24.45
C LYS A 390 -20.33 -22.04 -24.98
N PRO A 391 -20.30 -23.09 -24.14
CA PRO A 391 -19.86 -24.41 -24.58
C PRO A 391 -20.55 -24.80 -25.90
N GLY A 392 -19.76 -25.18 -26.91
CA GLY A 392 -20.28 -25.51 -28.25
C GLY A 392 -20.43 -24.33 -29.23
N LEU A 393 -20.13 -23.09 -28.82
CA LEU A 393 -20.12 -21.92 -29.70
C LEU A 393 -18.70 -21.36 -29.93
N PHE A 394 -18.46 -20.86 -31.14
CA PHE A 394 -17.27 -20.09 -31.49
C PHE A 394 -17.12 -18.88 -30.56
N GLY A 395 -15.94 -18.77 -29.96
CA GLY A 395 -15.50 -17.62 -29.18
C GLY A 395 -14.66 -16.66 -30.03
N LYS A 396 -14.27 -15.53 -29.44
CA LYS A 396 -13.43 -14.52 -30.12
C LYS A 396 -12.10 -15.07 -30.67
N ARG A 397 -11.60 -16.19 -30.11
CA ARG A 397 -10.37 -16.86 -30.56
C ARG A 397 -10.51 -17.52 -31.93
N ASP A 398 -11.73 -17.86 -32.33
CA ASP A 398 -12.02 -18.48 -33.62
C ASP A 398 -12.14 -17.43 -34.73
N PHE A 399 -12.12 -16.14 -34.39
CA PHE A 399 -12.16 -15.02 -35.33
C PHE A 399 -10.74 -14.54 -35.61
N LYS A 400 -10.41 -14.32 -36.89
CA LYS A 400 -9.13 -13.76 -37.30
C LYS A 400 -9.20 -12.24 -37.18
N ILE A 401 -8.49 -11.68 -36.21
CA ILE A 401 -8.45 -10.23 -35.96
C ILE A 401 -7.17 -9.64 -36.56
N ASN A 402 -7.36 -8.73 -37.51
CA ASN A 402 -6.30 -7.90 -38.08
C ASN A 402 -6.41 -6.47 -37.52
N VAL A 403 -5.66 -6.22 -36.45
CA VAL A 403 -5.66 -4.91 -35.76
C VAL A 403 -5.03 -3.81 -36.62
N ARG A 404 -4.11 -4.15 -37.55
CA ARG A 404 -3.47 -3.17 -38.41
C ARG A 404 -4.45 -2.58 -39.41
N ASP A 405 -5.28 -3.44 -39.99
CA ASP A 405 -6.25 -3.07 -41.02
C ASP A 405 -7.64 -2.77 -40.43
N GLY A 406 -7.79 -2.87 -39.10
CA GLY A 406 -9.07 -2.66 -38.43
C GLY A 406 -10.15 -3.65 -38.87
N THR A 407 -9.81 -4.91 -39.13
CA THR A 407 -10.77 -5.91 -39.64
C THR A 407 -10.84 -7.17 -38.78
N ILE A 408 -12.03 -7.76 -38.72
CA ILE A 408 -12.30 -9.06 -38.09
C ILE A 408 -12.95 -10.00 -39.09
N THR A 409 -12.41 -11.20 -39.21
CA THR A 409 -12.94 -12.26 -40.08
C THR A 409 -13.54 -13.39 -39.24
N CYS A 410 -14.79 -13.76 -39.50
CA CYS A 410 -15.45 -14.87 -38.83
C CYS A 410 -15.02 -16.24 -39.40
N PRO A 411 -15.29 -17.37 -38.71
CA PRO A 411 -15.00 -18.71 -39.22
C PRO A 411 -15.66 -19.04 -40.57
N GLY A 412 -16.79 -18.38 -40.88
CA GLY A 412 -17.48 -18.50 -42.17
C GLY A 412 -16.92 -17.59 -43.27
N GLY A 413 -15.80 -16.91 -43.04
CA GLY A 413 -15.11 -16.08 -44.02
C GLY A 413 -15.59 -14.63 -44.16
N GLN A 414 -16.66 -14.24 -43.46
CA GLN A 414 -17.16 -12.86 -43.51
C GLN A 414 -16.22 -11.90 -42.80
N VAL A 415 -16.00 -10.73 -43.39
CA VAL A 415 -15.08 -9.70 -42.90
C VAL A 415 -15.88 -8.45 -42.56
N GLU A 416 -15.67 -7.93 -41.37
CA GLU A 416 -16.23 -6.66 -40.93
C GLU A 416 -15.10 -5.72 -40.48
N ALA A 417 -15.32 -4.42 -40.67
CA ALA A 417 -14.46 -3.39 -40.11
C ALA A 417 -14.75 -3.18 -38.62
N PHE A 418 -13.75 -2.74 -37.86
CA PHE A 418 -13.90 -2.40 -36.45
C PHE A 418 -12.95 -1.29 -36.03
N GLU A 419 -13.39 -0.49 -35.08
CA GLU A 419 -12.53 0.39 -34.30
C GLU A 419 -12.35 -0.19 -32.88
N PRO A 420 -11.16 -0.06 -32.27
CA PRO A 420 -10.95 -0.46 -30.88
C PRO A 420 -11.99 0.19 -29.94
N GLY A 421 -12.52 -0.58 -28.99
CA GLY A 421 -13.57 -0.13 -28.06
C GLY A 421 -15.01 -0.41 -28.53
N GLN A 422 -15.21 -0.80 -29.80
CA GLN A 422 -16.56 -1.01 -30.34
C GLN A 422 -17.05 -2.47 -30.29
N VAL A 423 -18.36 -2.65 -30.47
CA VAL A 423 -18.97 -3.95 -30.71
C VAL A 423 -19.21 -4.11 -32.20
N VAL A 424 -18.50 -5.06 -32.82
CA VAL A 424 -18.71 -5.41 -34.22
C VAL A 424 -19.97 -6.23 -34.34
N GLN A 425 -20.84 -5.85 -35.27
CA GLN A 425 -22.03 -6.62 -35.64
C GLN A 425 -21.83 -7.13 -37.06
N PHE A 426 -21.89 -8.45 -37.25
CA PHE A 426 -21.87 -9.06 -38.57
C PHE A 426 -23.25 -8.96 -39.21
N ASP A 427 -23.30 -8.78 -40.53
CA ASP A 427 -24.54 -8.67 -41.29
C ASP A 427 -25.52 -9.83 -40.97
N PRO A 428 -26.74 -9.54 -40.47
CA PRO A 428 -27.78 -10.52 -40.23
C PRO A 428 -28.21 -11.32 -41.47
N GLU A 429 -28.24 -10.71 -42.65
CA GLU A 429 -28.68 -11.34 -43.90
C GLU A 429 -27.69 -12.41 -44.36
N VAL A 430 -26.40 -12.21 -44.06
CA VAL A 430 -25.35 -13.20 -44.31
C VAL A 430 -25.27 -14.23 -43.19
N CYS A 431 -25.44 -13.80 -41.93
CA CYS A 431 -25.42 -14.69 -40.77
C CYS A 431 -26.64 -15.62 -40.68
N GLY A 432 -27.78 -15.24 -41.25
CA GLY A 432 -29.03 -16.00 -41.23
C GLY A 432 -28.92 -17.38 -41.90
N PRO A 433 -28.56 -17.44 -43.20
CA PRO A 433 -28.43 -18.68 -43.97
C PRO A 433 -27.07 -19.39 -43.75
N CYS A 434 -26.16 -18.84 -42.94
CA CYS A 434 -24.82 -19.39 -42.74
C CYS A 434 -24.87 -20.83 -42.18
N PRO A 435 -24.22 -21.82 -42.83
CA PRO A 435 -24.18 -23.21 -42.34
C PRO A 435 -23.58 -23.38 -40.94
N LEU A 436 -22.70 -22.45 -40.55
CA LEU A 436 -22.04 -22.44 -39.25
C LEU A 436 -22.85 -21.73 -38.15
N ARG A 437 -24.05 -21.20 -38.44
CA ARG A 437 -24.83 -20.37 -37.50
C ARG A 437 -25.05 -21.07 -36.15
N ALA A 438 -25.40 -22.35 -36.17
CA ALA A 438 -25.67 -23.14 -34.96
C ALA A 438 -24.46 -23.24 -34.02
N GLN A 439 -23.24 -23.22 -34.57
CA GLN A 439 -21.98 -23.20 -33.83
C GLN A 439 -21.47 -21.78 -33.61
N CYS A 440 -22.07 -20.75 -34.22
CA CYS A 440 -21.58 -19.37 -34.17
C CYS A 440 -22.38 -18.50 -33.20
N THR A 441 -23.72 -18.50 -33.23
CA THR A 441 -24.53 -17.59 -32.42
C THR A 441 -25.94 -18.12 -32.15
N HIS A 442 -26.48 -17.82 -30.97
CA HIS A 442 -27.90 -18.01 -30.64
C HIS A 442 -28.69 -16.69 -30.71
N ALA A 443 -28.16 -15.67 -31.39
CA ALA A 443 -28.89 -14.44 -31.63
C ALA A 443 -30.22 -14.73 -32.35
N ALA A 444 -31.27 -13.99 -32.00
CA ALA A 444 -32.58 -14.11 -32.61
C ALA A 444 -32.51 -13.97 -34.15
N THR A 445 -33.48 -14.55 -34.85
CA THR A 445 -33.64 -14.38 -36.30
C THR A 445 -33.67 -12.89 -36.66
N GLY A 446 -32.98 -12.49 -37.73
CA GLY A 446 -32.79 -11.07 -38.07
C GLY A 446 -31.65 -10.37 -37.31
N ARG A 447 -30.88 -11.10 -36.48
CA ARG A 447 -29.63 -10.59 -35.88
C ARG A 447 -28.42 -11.46 -36.24
N GLY A 448 -27.32 -10.78 -36.51
CA GLY A 448 -26.02 -11.39 -36.76
C GLY A 448 -25.22 -11.68 -35.49
N ARG A 449 -24.01 -12.21 -35.67
CA ARG A 449 -23.07 -12.41 -34.58
C ARG A 449 -22.52 -11.06 -34.13
N THR A 450 -22.35 -10.87 -32.83
CA THR A 450 -21.67 -9.70 -32.26
C THR A 450 -20.36 -10.10 -31.59
N VAL A 451 -19.32 -9.29 -31.76
CA VAL A 451 -18.01 -9.49 -31.11
C VAL A 451 -17.52 -8.16 -30.54
N THR A 452 -17.33 -8.09 -29.23
CA THR A 452 -16.76 -6.90 -28.57
C THR A 452 -15.26 -6.81 -28.81
N MET A 453 -14.79 -5.66 -29.29
CA MET A 453 -13.39 -5.31 -29.52
C MET A 453 -12.95 -4.33 -28.44
N GLY A 454 -12.02 -4.74 -27.57
CA GLY A 454 -11.53 -3.86 -26.52
C GLY A 454 -10.62 -2.77 -27.08
N GLU A 455 -10.47 -1.66 -26.36
CA GLU A 455 -9.50 -0.61 -26.69
C GLU A 455 -8.05 -1.18 -26.68
N ASP A 456 -7.80 -2.15 -25.80
CA ASP A 456 -6.50 -2.79 -25.61
C ASP A 456 -6.25 -4.00 -26.55
N GLU A 457 -7.03 -4.18 -27.62
CA GLU A 457 -6.97 -5.40 -28.44
C GLU A 457 -5.58 -5.66 -29.04
N ALA A 458 -4.88 -4.60 -29.46
CA ALA A 458 -3.51 -4.67 -29.96
C ALA A 458 -2.56 -5.26 -28.91
N LEU A 459 -2.66 -4.76 -27.67
CA LEU A 459 -1.88 -5.22 -26.53
C LEU A 459 -2.24 -6.67 -26.19
N GLN A 460 -3.53 -7.00 -26.10
CA GLN A 460 -3.99 -8.36 -25.83
C GLN A 460 -3.50 -9.38 -26.86
N LYS A 461 -3.47 -9.01 -28.15
CA LYS A 461 -2.90 -9.85 -29.21
C LYS A 461 -1.41 -10.12 -28.99
N LYS A 462 -0.63 -9.08 -28.65
CA LYS A 462 0.81 -9.22 -28.29
C LYS A 462 1.01 -10.14 -27.09
N LEU A 463 0.23 -9.95 -26.02
CA LEU A 463 0.32 -10.77 -24.80
C LEU A 463 -0.03 -12.25 -25.05
N ARG A 464 -1.04 -12.53 -25.90
CA ARG A 464 -1.39 -13.91 -26.31
C ARG A 464 -0.25 -14.58 -27.06
N SER A 465 0.32 -13.89 -28.05
CA SER A 465 1.47 -14.40 -28.81
C SER A 465 2.68 -14.68 -27.91
N LEU A 466 2.94 -13.81 -26.93
CA LEU A 466 3.99 -14.03 -25.94
C LEU A 466 3.74 -15.34 -25.15
N GLN A 467 2.50 -15.60 -24.72
CA GLN A 467 2.16 -16.80 -23.94
C GLN A 467 2.28 -18.12 -24.73
N GLU A 468 2.08 -18.09 -26.05
CA GLU A 468 2.14 -19.27 -26.93
C GLU A 468 3.56 -19.80 -27.11
N THR A 469 4.58 -18.95 -27.01
CA THR A 469 5.98 -19.32 -27.22
C THR A 469 6.67 -19.82 -25.93
N ARG A 470 7.65 -20.72 -26.06
CA ARG A 470 8.46 -21.20 -24.92
C ARG A 470 9.24 -20.05 -24.26
N THR A 471 9.81 -19.17 -25.07
CA THR A 471 10.58 -17.99 -24.64
C THR A 471 9.69 -16.97 -23.93
N GLY A 472 8.51 -16.67 -24.46
CA GLY A 472 7.59 -15.74 -23.79
C GLY A 472 7.00 -16.30 -22.49
N ARG A 473 6.76 -17.63 -22.40
CA ARG A 473 6.45 -18.26 -21.10
C ARG A 473 7.59 -18.17 -20.10
N ALA A 474 8.85 -18.17 -20.55
CA ALA A 474 10.00 -17.94 -19.68
C ALA A 474 10.01 -16.50 -19.16
N LYS A 475 9.82 -15.50 -20.03
CA LYS A 475 9.68 -14.09 -19.64
C LYS A 475 8.58 -13.87 -18.60
N LEU A 476 7.40 -14.49 -18.79
CA LEU A 476 6.30 -14.39 -17.84
C LEU A 476 6.66 -14.92 -16.43
N ARG A 477 7.62 -15.85 -16.30
CA ARG A 477 8.08 -16.36 -15.00
C ARG A 477 9.05 -15.42 -14.29
N GLU A 478 9.67 -14.47 -15.00
CA GLU A 478 10.65 -13.54 -14.40
C GLU A 478 9.99 -12.56 -13.41
N ARG A 479 8.65 -12.41 -13.47
CA ARG A 479 7.86 -11.69 -12.47
C ARG A 479 8.05 -12.23 -11.04
N VAL A 480 8.54 -13.46 -10.88
CA VAL A 480 8.88 -14.04 -9.57
C VAL A 480 9.85 -13.16 -8.75
N GLY A 481 10.66 -12.32 -9.42
CA GLY A 481 11.57 -11.40 -8.73
C GLY A 481 10.87 -10.42 -7.78
N VAL A 482 9.73 -9.82 -8.18
CA VAL A 482 8.95 -8.94 -7.29
C VAL A 482 8.17 -9.74 -6.24
N GLU A 483 7.71 -10.95 -6.57
CA GLU A 483 7.06 -11.85 -5.60
C GLU A 483 8.01 -12.19 -4.44
N HIS A 484 9.30 -12.43 -4.74
CA HIS A 484 10.33 -12.62 -3.70
C HIS A 484 10.51 -11.37 -2.82
N ARG A 485 10.46 -10.14 -3.38
CA ARG A 485 10.54 -8.90 -2.59
C ARG A 485 9.33 -8.76 -1.66
N LEU A 486 8.13 -9.04 -2.16
CA LEU A 486 6.91 -9.07 -1.34
C LEU A 486 6.97 -10.14 -0.25
N ALA A 487 7.55 -11.31 -0.53
CA ALA A 487 7.75 -12.36 0.46
C ALA A 487 8.72 -11.94 1.57
N HIS A 488 9.87 -11.34 1.22
CA HIS A 488 10.79 -10.77 2.20
C HIS A 488 10.13 -9.69 3.06
N LEU A 489 9.27 -8.86 2.46
CA LEU A 489 8.54 -7.82 3.16
C LEU A 489 7.56 -8.45 4.15
N SER A 490 6.84 -9.46 3.70
CA SER A 490 5.88 -10.21 4.52
C SER A 490 6.54 -10.94 5.69
N ASN A 491 7.72 -11.54 5.48
CA ASN A 491 8.44 -12.24 6.53
C ASN A 491 8.96 -11.26 7.60
N ARG A 492 9.24 -10.01 7.22
CA ARG A 492 9.68 -8.97 8.15
C ARG A 492 8.51 -8.32 8.87
N GLN A 493 7.59 -7.70 8.13
CA GLN A 493 6.47 -6.91 8.68
C GLN A 493 5.36 -7.80 9.27
N GLY A 494 5.20 -9.01 8.76
CA GLY A 494 4.01 -9.82 9.01
C GLY A 494 2.79 -9.32 8.20
N PRO A 495 1.57 -9.75 8.60
CA PRO A 495 0.34 -9.42 7.89
C PRO A 495 -0.29 -8.10 8.35
N ARG A 496 0.05 -7.58 9.54
CA ARG A 496 -0.67 -6.48 10.18
C ARG A 496 0.07 -5.15 10.05
N ALA A 497 -0.69 -4.10 9.73
CA ALA A 497 -0.23 -2.73 9.69
C ALA A 497 0.18 -2.25 11.09
N ARG A 498 1.26 -1.46 11.15
CA ARG A 498 1.69 -0.78 12.39
C ARG A 498 0.86 0.46 12.68
N TYR A 499 0.34 1.12 11.64
CA TYR A 499 -0.32 2.42 11.75
C TYR A 499 -1.75 2.39 11.21
N LEU A 500 -2.51 3.43 11.56
CA LEU A 500 -3.82 3.74 10.99
C LEU A 500 -3.63 4.64 9.75
N GLY A 501 -4.44 4.40 8.72
CA GLY A 501 -4.46 5.17 7.48
C GLY A 501 -3.31 4.88 6.50
N THR A 502 -3.47 5.30 5.25
CA THR A 502 -2.58 4.99 4.13
C THR A 502 -1.24 5.71 4.23
N ARG A 503 -1.20 6.99 4.62
CA ARG A 503 0.05 7.78 4.61
C ARG A 503 1.10 7.26 5.59
N LYS A 504 0.69 6.92 6.81
CA LYS A 504 1.60 6.34 7.82
C LYS A 504 2.02 4.92 7.47
N ASN A 505 1.13 4.12 6.87
CA ASN A 505 1.48 2.80 6.37
C ASN A 505 2.38 2.86 5.12
N THR A 506 2.29 3.92 4.31
CA THR A 506 3.23 4.20 3.21
C THR A 506 4.62 4.54 3.75
N PHE A 507 4.71 5.35 4.81
CA PHE A 507 5.96 5.57 5.53
C PHE A 507 6.58 4.26 6.04
N ASP A 508 5.77 3.40 6.67
CA ASP A 508 6.23 2.11 7.18
C ASP A 508 6.73 1.20 6.06
N LEU A 509 6.02 1.17 4.94
CA LEU A 509 6.43 0.44 3.74
C LEU A 509 7.74 0.99 3.18
N ARG A 510 7.91 2.31 3.06
CA ARG A 510 9.13 2.95 2.53
C ARG A 510 10.37 2.63 3.36
N ARG A 511 10.29 2.71 4.70
CA ARG A 511 11.42 2.33 5.56
C ARG A 511 11.74 0.83 5.48
N LEU A 512 10.74 -0.03 5.32
CA LEU A 512 10.93 -1.48 5.10
C LEU A 512 11.60 -1.77 3.75
N CYS A 513 11.17 -1.08 2.68
CA CYS A 513 11.79 -1.18 1.37
C CYS A 513 13.24 -0.65 1.38
N ALA A 514 13.51 0.44 2.10
CA ALA A 514 14.86 0.96 2.29
C ALA A 514 15.77 -0.09 2.96
N VAL A 515 15.28 -0.75 4.02
CA VAL A 515 15.97 -1.87 4.67
C VAL A 515 16.24 -3.02 3.67
N GLN A 516 15.25 -3.41 2.87
CA GLN A 516 15.43 -4.47 1.85
C GLN A 516 16.47 -4.11 0.79
N ASN A 517 16.51 -2.84 0.36
CA ASN A 517 17.52 -2.35 -0.57
C ASN A 517 18.92 -2.44 0.05
N LEU A 518 19.07 -1.99 1.30
CA LEU A 518 20.35 -2.04 2.03
C LEU A 518 20.81 -3.48 2.29
N GLU A 519 19.91 -4.42 2.59
CA GLU A 519 20.24 -5.85 2.68
C GLU A 519 20.67 -6.43 1.33
N THR A 520 20.04 -5.99 0.24
CA THR A 520 20.42 -6.43 -1.11
C THR A 520 21.81 -5.92 -1.46
N LEU A 521 22.12 -4.68 -1.10
CA LEU A 521 23.47 -4.13 -1.24
C LEU A 521 24.50 -4.91 -0.43
N ALA A 522 24.22 -5.15 0.85
CA ALA A 522 25.09 -5.94 1.72
C ALA A 522 25.41 -7.33 1.12
N ARG A 523 24.39 -8.01 0.58
CA ARG A 523 24.57 -9.32 -0.07
C ARG A 523 25.42 -9.23 -1.36
N ARG A 524 25.22 -8.19 -2.17
CA ARG A 524 25.87 -8.03 -3.47
C ARG A 524 27.32 -7.55 -3.33
N SER A 525 27.60 -6.64 -2.41
CA SER A 525 28.97 -6.22 -2.08
C SER A 525 29.82 -7.39 -1.59
N ALA A 526 29.27 -8.26 -0.74
CA ALA A 526 29.95 -9.47 -0.29
C ALA A 526 30.20 -10.49 -1.43
N ALA A 527 29.34 -10.54 -2.45
CA ALA A 527 29.48 -11.47 -3.58
C ALA A 527 30.50 -11.02 -4.63
N ASN A 528 30.70 -9.71 -4.82
CA ASN A 528 31.57 -9.16 -5.87
C ASN A 528 33.06 -9.07 -5.50
N GLY A 529 33.52 -9.80 -4.48
CA GLY A 529 34.93 -9.81 -4.13
C GLY A 529 35.39 -8.52 -3.42
N GLY A 530 34.45 -7.77 -2.82
CA GLY A 530 34.78 -7.08 -1.59
C GLY A 530 35.17 -8.16 -0.58
N ALA A 531 36.43 -8.58 -0.60
CA ALA A 531 37.03 -9.09 0.60
C ALA A 531 36.62 -8.11 1.69
N LEU A 532 36.07 -8.65 2.78
CA LEU A 532 36.27 -8.04 4.08
C LEU A 532 37.79 -7.83 4.17
N THR A 533 38.29 -6.71 3.67
CA THR A 533 39.68 -6.29 3.83
C THR A 533 39.79 -5.86 5.27
N CYS A 534 39.76 -6.84 6.16
CA CYS A 534 40.61 -6.83 7.32
C CYS A 534 42.02 -6.86 6.71
N SER A 535 42.56 -5.69 6.40
CA SER A 535 43.98 -5.53 6.10
C SER A 535 44.71 -6.11 7.30
N VAL A 536 45.27 -7.30 7.09
CA VAL A 536 46.27 -7.89 7.97
C VAL A 536 47.50 -7.00 7.84
N LEU A 537 47.74 -6.18 8.85
CA LEU A 537 49.06 -5.86 9.42
C LEU A 537 48.86 -5.53 10.90
#